data_AF-A0A2W1NJB4-F1
#
_entry.id   AF-A0A2W1NJB4-F1
#
_cell.length_a   1.000
_cell.length_b   1.000
_cell.length_c   1.000
_cell.angle_alpha   90.00
_cell.angle_beta   90.00
_cell.angle_gamma   90.00
#
_symmetry.space_group_name_H-M   'P 1'
#
loop_
_entity.id
_entity.type
_entity.pdbx_description
1 polymer ?
#
loop_
_entity_poly.entity_id
_entity_poly.type
_entity_poly.pdbx_seq_one_letter_code
_entity_poly.pdbx_strand_id
1 'polypeptide(L)'
;MVNFIKKYYGIVILLLGLFIYFGNDYLKDAKLQDYYSNPEVQDLYIFQFDSIYAPYLLEEIKNDSFYFFVHSFNFKKNIPDCKQVLKDSFRTEMYYIYSKVELDKMMRETKISKIYRLCQ
;
A
#
# COMPACT_ATOMS: atom_id res chain seq x y z
N MET A 1 -46.76 -5.54 2.35
CA MET A 1 -45.29 -5.72 2.42
C MET A 1 -44.55 -5.22 1.17
N VAL A 2 -45.11 -5.36 -0.04
CA VAL A 2 -44.46 -4.95 -1.32
C VAL A 2 -44.28 -3.42 -1.49
N ASN A 3 -45.17 -2.60 -0.91
CA ASN A 3 -45.10 -1.13 -1.05
C ASN A 3 -44.01 -0.44 -0.21
N PHE A 4 -43.49 -1.10 0.82
CA PHE A 4 -42.41 -0.53 1.63
C PHE A 4 -41.09 -0.57 0.84
N ILE A 5 -40.81 -1.69 0.17
CA ILE A 5 -39.59 -1.91 -0.60
C ILE A 5 -39.45 -0.86 -1.72
N LYS A 6 -40.52 -0.54 -2.47
CA LYS A 6 -40.47 0.51 -3.52
C LYS A 6 -40.16 1.91 -2.99
N LYS A 7 -40.60 2.26 -1.76
CA LYS A 7 -40.41 3.59 -1.17
C LYS A 7 -38.98 3.84 -0.70
N TYR A 8 -38.28 2.78 -0.26
CA TYR A 8 -36.91 2.88 0.25
C TYR A 8 -35.85 2.39 -0.74
N TYR A 9 -36.23 1.92 -1.93
CA TYR A 9 -35.31 1.38 -2.94
C TYR A 9 -34.21 2.39 -3.32
N GLY A 10 -34.54 3.67 -3.47
CA GLY A 10 -33.56 4.72 -3.74
C GLY A 10 -32.58 4.97 -2.58
N ILE A 11 -33.06 4.88 -1.33
CA ILE A 11 -32.23 5.04 -0.13
C ILE A 11 -31.30 3.84 0.03
N VAL A 12 -31.78 2.62 -0.23
CA VAL A 12 -30.97 1.40 -0.17
C VAL A 12 -29.86 1.42 -1.23
N ILE A 13 -30.15 1.86 -2.46
CA ILE A 13 -29.14 2.01 -3.52
C ILE A 13 -28.11 3.09 -3.16
N LEU A 14 -28.54 4.21 -2.58
CA LEU A 14 -27.65 5.29 -2.17
C LEU A 14 -26.70 4.85 -1.04
N LEU A 15 -27.21 4.09 -0.06
CA LEU A 15 -26.41 3.52 1.02
C LEU A 15 -25.44 2.44 0.53
N LEU A 16 -25.86 1.60 -0.42
CA LEU A 16 -24.97 0.64 -1.10
C LEU A 16 -23.85 1.34 -1.87
N GLY A 17 -24.17 2.42 -2.59
CA GLY A 17 -23.18 3.22 -3.32
C GLY A 17 -22.16 3.87 -2.38
N LEU A 18 -22.63 4.44 -1.26
CA LEU A 18 -21.78 4.99 -0.21
C LEU A 18 -20.91 3.92 0.47
N PHE A 19 -21.47 2.74 0.74
CA PHE A 19 -20.74 1.63 1.35
C PHE A 19 -19.63 1.10 0.42
N ILE A 20 -19.89 1.00 -0.88
CA ILE A 20 -18.86 0.60 -1.85
C ILE A 20 -17.77 1.67 -1.97
N TYR A 21 -18.16 2.95 -1.98
CA TYR A 21 -17.22 4.06 -2.09
C TYR A 21 -16.29 4.16 -0.88
N PHE A 22 -16.86 4.24 0.33
CA PHE A 22 -16.08 4.35 1.57
C PHE A 22 -15.44 3.03 2.01
N GLY A 23 -16.10 1.90 1.74
CA GLY A 23 -15.60 0.59 2.12
C GLY A 23 -14.32 0.21 1.38
N ASN A 24 -14.17 0.63 0.11
CA ASN A 24 -12.96 0.33 -0.66
C ASN A 24 -11.71 1.01 -0.11
N ASP A 25 -11.81 2.25 0.35
CA ASP A 25 -10.66 2.95 0.90
C ASP A 25 -10.31 2.44 2.31
N TYR A 26 -11.32 2.15 3.14
CA TYR A 26 -11.12 1.48 4.43
C TYR A 26 -10.42 0.12 4.28
N LEU A 27 -10.82 -0.69 3.29
CA LEU A 27 -10.21 -1.99 3.03
C LEU A 27 -8.76 -1.87 2.54
N LYS A 28 -8.42 -0.84 1.76
CA LYS A 28 -7.04 -0.57 1.34
C LYS A 28 -6.17 -0.20 2.54
N ASP A 29 -6.66 0.67 3.40
CA ASP A 29 -5.93 1.10 4.61
C ASP A 29 -5.75 -0.07 5.59
N ALA A 30 -6.78 -0.90 5.77
CA ALA A 30 -6.71 -2.10 6.61
C ALA A 30 -5.66 -3.09 6.09
N LYS A 31 -5.61 -3.30 4.76
CA LYS A 31 -4.63 -4.19 4.12
C LYS A 31 -3.20 -3.65 4.22
N LEU A 32 -3.04 -2.33 4.03
CA LEU A 32 -1.76 -1.66 4.24
C LEU A 32 -1.27 -1.85 5.68
N GLN A 33 -2.17 -1.64 6.66
CA GLN A 33 -1.85 -1.77 8.07
C GLN A 33 -1.52 -3.21 8.46
N ASP A 34 -2.21 -4.20 7.90
CA ASP A 34 -1.95 -5.62 8.10
C ASP A 34 -0.52 -5.98 7.63
N TYR A 35 -0.17 -5.61 6.40
CA TYR A 35 1.15 -5.88 5.84
C TYR A 35 2.27 -5.16 6.59
N TYR A 36 2.00 -3.95 7.07
CA TYR A 36 2.94 -3.20 7.90
C TYR A 36 3.16 -3.81 9.29
N SER A 37 2.11 -4.36 9.89
CA SER A 37 2.15 -4.92 11.25
C SER A 37 2.89 -6.26 11.30
N ASN A 38 2.83 -7.03 10.21
CA ASN A 38 3.55 -8.29 10.06
C ASN A 38 4.37 -8.29 8.77
N PRO A 39 5.51 -7.56 8.72
CA PRO A 39 6.32 -7.41 7.51
C PRO A 39 7.04 -8.71 7.14
N GLU A 40 7.07 -9.03 5.85
CA GLU A 40 7.72 -10.23 5.31
C GLU A 40 8.84 -9.86 4.33
N VAL A 41 9.92 -10.66 4.32
CA VAL A 41 10.96 -10.51 3.30
C VAL A 41 10.33 -10.69 1.91
N GLN A 42 10.78 -9.88 0.95
CA GLN A 42 10.23 -9.67 -0.38
C GLN A 42 8.95 -8.82 -0.45
N ASP A 43 8.47 -8.25 0.66
CA ASP A 43 7.44 -7.23 0.59
C ASP A 43 7.98 -5.99 -0.16
N LEU A 44 7.22 -5.50 -1.13
CA LEU A 44 7.56 -4.30 -1.91
C LEU A 44 6.81 -3.09 -1.37
N TYR A 45 7.55 -2.16 -0.80
CA TYR A 45 7.06 -0.92 -0.22
C TYR A 45 7.10 0.19 -1.25
N ILE A 46 5.99 0.92 -1.38
CA ILE A 46 5.91 2.12 -2.20
C ILE A 46 6.02 3.33 -1.28
N PHE A 47 7.21 3.88 -1.21
CA PHE A 47 7.46 5.12 -0.48
C PHE A 47 7.05 6.32 -1.30
N GLN A 48 6.55 7.36 -0.64
CA GLN A 48 6.23 8.65 -1.22
C GLN A 48 7.16 9.71 -0.67
N PHE A 49 7.85 10.38 -1.58
CA PHE A 49 8.68 11.55 -1.33
C PHE A 49 8.13 12.70 -2.17
N ASP A 50 7.50 13.67 -1.51
CA ASP A 50 6.75 14.76 -2.14
C ASP A 50 5.68 14.23 -3.12
N SER A 51 5.92 14.38 -4.42
CA SER A 51 5.04 13.93 -5.50
C SER A 51 5.62 12.75 -6.29
N ILE A 52 6.64 12.08 -5.75
CA ILE A 52 7.33 10.96 -6.39
C ILE A 52 7.15 9.73 -5.51
N TYR A 53 6.78 8.63 -6.15
CA TYR A 53 6.69 7.33 -5.54
C TYR A 53 7.89 6.49 -5.96
N ALA A 54 8.45 5.79 -4.99
CA ALA A 54 9.67 5.02 -5.15
C ALA A 54 9.48 3.62 -4.54
N PRO A 55 9.73 2.54 -5.30
CA PRO A 55 9.61 1.16 -4.84
C PRO A 55 10.87 0.65 -4.15
N TYR A 56 10.68 0.05 -2.99
CA TYR A 56 11.72 -0.45 -2.10
C TYR A 56 11.38 -1.89 -1.71
N LEU A 57 12.25 -2.83 -2.01
CA LEU A 57 12.05 -4.24 -1.69
C LEU A 57 12.68 -4.56 -0.35
N LEU A 58 11.88 -5.05 0.60
CA LEU A 58 12.38 -5.52 1.88
C LEU A 58 13.15 -6.83 1.69
N GLU A 59 14.43 -6.84 2.01
CA GLU A 59 15.28 -8.02 1.82
C GLU A 59 15.67 -8.72 3.11
N GLU A 60 15.87 -7.96 4.17
CA GLU A 60 16.26 -8.53 5.46
C GLU A 60 15.60 -7.74 6.59
N ILE A 61 15.21 -8.47 7.63
CA ILE A 61 14.81 -7.90 8.92
C ILE A 61 15.76 -8.48 9.96
N LYS A 62 16.55 -7.61 10.61
CA LYS A 62 17.53 -8.02 11.60
C LYS A 62 17.64 -6.99 12.71
N ASN A 63 17.56 -7.43 13.96
CA ASN A 63 17.71 -6.57 15.15
C ASN A 63 16.85 -5.29 15.05
N ASP A 64 15.55 -5.43 14.78
CA ASP A 64 14.59 -4.32 14.59
C ASP A 64 14.94 -3.31 13.46
N SER A 65 15.86 -3.69 12.59
CA SER A 65 16.27 -2.93 11.40
C SER A 65 15.78 -3.62 10.14
N PHE A 66 15.28 -2.84 9.21
CA PHE A 66 14.68 -3.25 7.95
C PHE A 66 15.57 -2.80 6.81
N TYR A 67 16.02 -3.75 6.00
CA TYR A 67 16.97 -3.54 4.93
C TYR A 67 16.21 -3.54 3.60
N PHE A 68 16.20 -2.40 2.93
CA PHE A 68 15.48 -2.20 1.69
C PHE A 68 16.43 -2.02 0.52
N PHE A 69 16.20 -2.77 -0.56
CA PHE A 69 16.81 -2.51 -1.85
C PHE A 69 15.95 -1.57 -2.67
N VAL A 70 16.57 -0.56 -3.27
CA VAL A 70 15.85 0.40 -4.11
C VAL A 70 15.75 -0.12 -5.53
N HIS A 71 14.55 -0.01 -6.09
CA HIS A 71 14.32 -0.23 -7.51
C HIS A 71 14.47 1.10 -8.26
N SER A 72 15.07 1.06 -9.46
CA SER A 72 15.36 2.26 -10.27
C SER A 72 14.14 2.98 -10.85
N PHE A 73 12.93 2.50 -10.56
CA PHE A 73 11.70 2.90 -11.22
C PHE A 73 10.84 3.79 -10.34
N ASN A 74 10.86 5.10 -10.59
CA ASN A 74 10.04 6.07 -9.88
C ASN A 74 8.84 6.52 -10.72
N PHE A 75 7.72 6.85 -10.09
CA PHE A 75 6.51 7.30 -10.77
C PHE A 75 5.88 8.49 -10.05
N LYS A 76 5.17 9.35 -10.79
CA LYS A 76 4.56 10.59 -10.26
C LYS A 76 3.04 10.51 -10.07
N LYS A 77 2.38 9.57 -10.76
CA LYS A 77 0.93 9.34 -10.72
C LYS A 77 0.64 7.87 -11.01
N ASN A 78 -0.48 7.37 -10.50
CA ASN A 78 -0.97 5.99 -10.64
C ASN A 78 0.05 4.94 -10.19
N ILE A 79 -0.06 4.49 -8.93
CA ILE A 79 0.81 3.43 -8.39
C ILE A 79 0.61 2.15 -9.22
N PRO A 80 1.62 1.69 -9.99
CA PRO A 80 1.49 0.53 -10.86
C PRO A 80 1.38 -0.76 -10.04
N ASP A 81 0.83 -1.80 -10.65
CA ASP A 81 0.73 -3.12 -10.02
C ASP A 81 2.12 -3.72 -9.78
N CYS A 82 2.27 -4.57 -8.77
CA CYS A 82 3.59 -5.08 -8.39
C CYS A 82 4.33 -5.75 -9.57
N LYS A 83 3.62 -6.52 -10.40
CA LYS A 83 4.21 -7.17 -11.58
C LYS A 83 4.79 -6.17 -12.57
N GLN A 84 4.16 -5.02 -12.75
CA GLN A 84 4.68 -3.95 -13.61
C GLN A 84 5.93 -3.34 -12.99
N VAL A 85 5.89 -3.04 -11.69
CA VAL A 85 7.08 -2.52 -10.99
C VAL A 85 8.25 -3.49 -11.14
N LEU A 86 8.07 -4.78 -10.86
CA LEU A 86 9.16 -5.76 -10.91
C LEU A 86 9.64 -6.04 -12.34
N LYS A 87 8.76 -5.94 -13.35
CA LYS A 87 9.13 -6.14 -14.75
C LYS A 87 9.91 -4.96 -15.33
N ASP A 88 9.49 -3.75 -14.99
CA ASP A 88 9.98 -2.51 -15.62
C ASP A 88 11.09 -1.85 -14.79
N SER A 89 11.42 -2.39 -13.63
CA SER A 89 12.51 -1.93 -12.78
C SER A 89 13.63 -2.96 -12.68
N PHE A 90 14.82 -2.47 -12.41
CA PHE A 90 15.93 -3.31 -12.00
C PHE A 90 16.38 -2.89 -10.60
N ARG A 91 16.94 -3.87 -9.90
CA ARG A 91 17.47 -3.67 -8.56
C ARG A 91 18.74 -2.83 -8.64
N THR A 92 18.80 -1.78 -7.84
CA THR A 92 20.02 -0.98 -7.68
C THR A 92 20.95 -1.64 -6.66
N GLU A 93 22.23 -1.26 -6.67
CA GLU A 93 23.18 -1.66 -5.62
C GLU A 93 23.00 -0.85 -4.31
N MET A 94 21.98 0.01 -4.25
CA MET A 94 21.72 0.87 -3.09
C MET A 94 20.77 0.19 -2.11
N TYR A 95 21.15 0.25 -0.84
CA TYR A 95 20.35 -0.20 0.29
C TYR A 95 20.05 0.97 1.23
N TYR A 96 18.82 1.01 1.73
CA TYR A 96 18.42 1.86 2.83
C TYR A 96 18.05 1.00 4.03
N ILE A 97 18.51 1.42 5.20
CA ILE A 97 18.25 0.73 6.46
C ILE A 97 17.38 1.65 7.30
N TYR A 98 16.24 1.15 7.74
CA TYR A 98 15.35 1.87 8.65
C TYR A 98 15.12 1.06 9.90
N SER A 99 15.14 1.72 11.05
CA SER A 99 14.63 1.15 12.30
C SER A 99 13.10 1.05 12.27
N LYS A 100 12.53 0.20 13.14
CA LYS A 100 11.07 0.13 13.32
C LYS A 100 10.46 1.50 13.65
N VAL A 101 11.14 2.31 14.48
CA VAL A 101 10.67 3.65 14.89
C VAL A 101 10.59 4.61 13.69
N GLU A 102 11.56 4.54 12.78
CA GLU A 102 11.55 5.36 11.57
C GLU A 102 10.45 4.94 10.61
N LEU A 103 10.25 3.63 10.42
CA LEU A 103 9.14 3.12 9.62
C LEU A 103 7.78 3.49 10.21
N ASP A 104 7.63 3.42 11.54
CA ASP A 104 6.39 3.82 12.23
C ASP A 104 6.10 5.31 12.00
N LYS A 105 7.16 6.13 12.01
CA LYS A 105 7.04 7.56 11.68
C LYS A 105 6.62 7.75 10.23
N MET A 106 7.22 7.02 9.28
CA MET A 106 6.87 7.11 7.86
C MET A 106 5.43 6.66 7.57
N MET A 107 4.95 5.61 8.23
CA MET A 107 3.56 5.16 8.15
C MET A 107 2.59 6.24 8.63
N ARG A 108 2.85 6.85 9.80
CA ARG A 108 2.00 7.93 10.34
C ARG A 108 2.02 9.18 9.49
N GLU A 109 3.15 9.49 8.87
CA GLU A 109 3.30 10.61 7.93
C GLU A 109 2.77 10.28 6.53
N THR A 110 2.13 9.12 6.34
CA THR A 110 1.58 8.66 5.04
C THR A 110 2.63 8.56 3.93
N LYS A 111 3.91 8.45 4.30
CA LYS A 111 5.04 8.29 3.38
C LYS A 111 5.18 6.88 2.82
N ILE A 112 4.37 5.93 3.28
CA ILE A 112 4.24 4.60 2.69
C ILE A 112 2.81 4.50 2.16
N SER A 113 2.69 4.54 0.84
CA SER A 113 1.38 4.61 0.18
C SER A 113 0.81 3.23 -0.14
N LYS A 114 1.67 2.21 -0.23
CA LYS A 114 1.26 0.84 -0.55
C LYS A 114 2.35 -0.16 -0.14
N ILE A 115 1.93 -1.36 0.24
CA ILE A 115 2.81 -2.52 0.40
C ILE A 115 2.23 -3.65 -0.47
N TYR A 116 3.09 -4.32 -1.22
CA TYR A 116 2.73 -5.52 -1.98
C TYR A 116 3.40 -6.74 -1.35
N ARG A 117 2.59 -7.74 -0.97
CA ARG A 117 3.05 -9.06 -0.52
C ARG A 117 2.86 -10.07 -1.64
N LEU A 118 3.85 -10.93 -1.87
CA LEU A 118 3.83 -12.02 -2.86
C LEU A 118 3.32 -11.52 -4.21
N CYS A 119 4.16 -10.86 -5.01
CA CYS A 119 3.79 -10.27 -6.31
C CYS A 119 3.38 -11.29 -7.40
N GLN A 120 2.43 -12.17 -7.05
CA GLN A 120 1.87 -13.30 -7.75
C GLN A 120 0.63 -12.90 -8.54
#